data_AF-A0A8X6PM32-F1
#
_entry.id   AF-A0A8X6PM32-F1
#
_cell.length_a   1.000
_cell.length_b   1.000
_cell.length_c   1.000
_cell.angle_alpha   90.00
_cell.angle_beta   90.00
_cell.angle_gamma   90.00
#
_symmetry.space_group_name_H-M   'P 1'
#
loop_
_entity.id
_entity.type
_entity.pdbx_description
1 polymer ?
#
loop_
_entity_poly.entity_id
_entity_poly.type
_entity_poly.pdbx_seq_one_letter_code
_entity_poly.pdbx_strand_id
1 'polypeptide(L)'
;MASMAVDAPMVVNPTSGFSRTDGTQVRYSPGRKRNFWERASPMEKFLMVLALILLLLVVILSAVLNSYSGTPPVKVVHISSSNGSTNATYCVTPACVTVAAAILNAMDQSADPCQDFYQYSCGGWVRSNPLPDGKSIWGTFGKLWQENQIVMKNVLEDDSIDVKSEAEKKARIYYMSCLDKNETVDKLGAQPMLDLLNKIGGLTSRLPTLAMWNFQNTLESSHNLGYSRMSLSWECVEKMRGIRLETYPVGSKGLGLPTGGYYPTRVLTAYLSYMTKVGVLLGGEENSTRAQMEDVIEFETQLANVSRPFNSSSEGRRVALKIMLLLTRLSCKCHRDFENKRRFDL
;
A
#
# COMPACT_ATOMS: atom_id res chain seq x y z
N MET A 1 11.53 67.18 -26.61
CA MET A 1 12.42 66.05 -26.95
C MET A 1 11.56 64.84 -27.23
N ALA A 2 11.74 64.26 -28.42
CA ALA A 2 11.15 63.02 -28.98
C ALA A 2 9.61 62.96 -29.14
N SER A 3 9.21 63.33 -30.38
CA SER A 3 7.88 63.31 -31.03
C SER A 3 7.41 61.88 -31.37
N MET A 4 6.13 61.55 -31.13
CA MET A 4 4.97 61.57 -32.07
C MET A 4 4.87 60.32 -32.97
N ALA A 5 3.83 59.49 -32.83
CA ALA A 5 2.46 59.59 -33.40
C ALA A 5 2.39 58.98 -34.82
N VAL A 6 1.32 58.45 -35.41
CA VAL A 6 -0.08 58.10 -35.09
C VAL A 6 -0.63 57.42 -36.37
N ASP A 7 -1.65 56.57 -36.23
CA ASP A 7 -2.72 56.15 -37.16
C ASP A 7 -2.47 55.72 -38.63
N ALA A 8 -3.02 54.53 -38.91
CA ALA A 8 -4.12 54.20 -39.84
C ALA A 8 -4.08 54.61 -41.35
N PRO A 9 -4.80 53.87 -42.21
CA PRO A 9 -4.35 53.50 -43.56
C PRO A 9 -4.95 54.36 -44.68
N MET A 10 -4.40 54.26 -45.90
CA MET A 10 -5.20 54.27 -47.12
C MET A 10 -4.46 53.73 -48.36
N VAL A 11 -5.30 53.23 -49.27
CA VAL A 11 -5.10 52.65 -50.60
C VAL A 11 -4.34 53.61 -51.54
N VAL A 12 -3.66 53.08 -52.57
CA VAL A 12 -3.79 53.44 -54.01
C VAL A 12 -2.61 52.87 -54.83
N ASN A 13 -2.97 52.33 -55.99
CA ASN A 13 -2.16 51.74 -57.06
C ASN A 13 -1.86 52.85 -58.13
N PRO A 14 -1.41 52.51 -59.34
CA PRO A 14 -0.05 52.47 -59.90
C PRO A 14 0.37 53.75 -60.70
N THR A 15 1.59 53.81 -61.26
CA THR A 15 1.88 54.15 -62.69
C THR A 15 3.36 54.43 -63.00
N SER A 16 3.78 54.02 -64.21
CA SER A 16 4.91 54.48 -65.07
C SER A 16 6.34 54.24 -64.55
N GLY A 17 7.31 53.68 -65.28
CA GLY A 17 7.45 53.35 -66.69
C GLY A 17 8.83 53.83 -67.17
N PHE A 18 9.74 52.95 -67.60
CA PHE A 18 10.76 53.27 -68.62
C PHE A 18 11.51 52.02 -69.14
N SER A 19 12.05 52.19 -70.35
CA SER A 19 12.42 51.20 -71.37
C SER A 19 13.81 50.56 -71.24
N ARG A 20 13.86 49.26 -71.58
CA ARG A 20 14.67 48.58 -72.63
C ARG A 20 16.20 48.76 -72.65
N THR A 21 16.93 47.63 -72.49
CA THR A 21 17.96 47.15 -73.45
C THR A 21 18.24 45.64 -73.29
N ASP A 22 18.12 44.96 -74.43
CA ASP A 22 18.73 43.74 -74.98
C ASP A 22 19.51 42.71 -74.12
N GLY A 23 19.30 41.40 -74.39
CA GLY A 23 20.22 40.34 -73.99
C GLY A 23 19.62 38.96 -73.67
N THR A 24 19.68 38.04 -74.65
CA THR A 24 19.55 36.56 -74.56
C THR A 24 18.21 35.94 -74.12
N GLN A 25 17.45 35.48 -75.13
CA GLN A 25 16.40 34.48 -75.02
C GLN A 25 17.01 33.07 -74.81
N VAL A 26 16.77 32.46 -73.64
CA VAL A 26 16.93 31.01 -73.43
C VAL A 26 15.54 30.38 -73.50
N ARG A 27 15.31 29.57 -74.53
CA ARG A 27 14.06 28.84 -74.78
C ARG A 27 13.99 27.62 -73.84
N TYR A 28 13.14 27.66 -72.82
CA TYR A 28 12.75 26.46 -72.06
C TYR A 28 11.48 25.84 -72.66
N SER A 29 11.61 24.63 -73.20
CA SER A 29 10.47 23.79 -73.59
C SER A 29 9.74 23.25 -72.35
N PRO A 30 8.39 23.18 -72.32
CA PRO A 30 7.67 22.59 -71.20
C PRO A 30 7.77 21.06 -71.26
N GLY A 31 8.63 20.48 -70.41
CA GLY A 31 8.71 19.04 -70.20
C GLY A 31 7.51 18.52 -69.42
N ARG A 32 6.85 17.50 -69.99
CA ARG A 32 5.81 16.61 -69.43
C ARG A 32 5.83 16.48 -67.89
N LYS A 33 4.69 16.71 -67.22
CA LYS A 33 4.50 16.45 -65.78
C LYS A 33 4.68 14.94 -65.49
N ARG A 34 5.85 14.54 -64.97
CA ARG A 34 6.11 13.19 -64.45
C ARG A 34 5.72 13.10 -62.97
N ASN A 35 5.14 11.97 -62.57
CA ASN A 35 4.69 11.69 -61.21
C ASN A 35 5.84 11.85 -60.20
N PHE A 36 5.55 12.39 -59.00
CA PHE A 36 6.54 12.67 -57.95
C PHE A 36 7.44 11.45 -57.61
N TRP A 37 6.85 10.25 -57.66
CA TRP A 37 7.54 8.97 -57.48
C TRP A 37 8.65 8.68 -58.51
N GLU A 38 8.58 9.25 -59.71
CA GLU A 38 9.63 9.10 -60.72
C GLU A 38 10.82 10.03 -60.48
N ARG A 39 10.65 11.09 -59.67
CA ARG A 39 11.69 12.09 -59.36
C ARG A 39 12.39 11.84 -58.03
N ALA A 40 11.73 11.16 -57.10
CA ALA A 40 12.27 10.89 -55.77
C ALA A 40 13.51 9.98 -55.85
N SER A 41 14.55 10.37 -55.13
CA SER A 41 15.77 9.58 -54.95
C SER A 41 15.47 8.26 -54.24
N PRO A 42 16.34 7.23 -54.36
CA PRO A 42 16.15 5.95 -53.68
C PRO A 42 15.96 6.10 -52.16
N MET A 43 16.64 7.08 -51.56
CA MET A 43 16.55 7.36 -50.13
C MET A 43 15.22 7.99 -49.73
N GLU A 44 14.68 8.91 -50.53
CA GLU A 44 13.36 9.52 -50.28
C GLU A 44 12.23 8.50 -50.40
N LYS A 45 12.35 7.57 -51.35
CA LYS A 45 11.40 6.45 -51.48
C LYS A 45 11.44 5.54 -50.26
N PHE A 46 12.63 5.21 -49.77
CA PHE A 46 12.81 4.42 -48.55
C PHE A 46 12.20 5.11 -47.33
N LEU A 47 12.47 6.41 -47.15
CA LEU A 47 11.91 7.19 -46.04
C LEU A 47 10.38 7.31 -46.12
N MET A 48 9.80 7.46 -47.30
CA MET A 48 8.33 7.50 -47.45
C MET A 48 7.68 6.15 -47.13
N VAL A 49 8.29 5.03 -47.55
CA VAL A 49 7.80 3.69 -47.20
C VAL A 49 7.93 3.45 -45.70
N LEU A 50 9.05 3.82 -45.09
CA LEU A 50 9.26 3.72 -43.65
C LEU A 50 8.23 4.55 -42.87
N ALA A 51 7.96 5.79 -43.31
CA ALA A 51 6.96 6.66 -42.69
C ALA A 51 5.54 6.06 -42.78
N LEU A 52 5.18 5.47 -43.92
CA LEU A 52 3.89 4.78 -44.08
C LEU A 52 3.78 3.56 -43.18
N ILE A 53 4.85 2.77 -43.03
CA ILE A 53 4.89 1.62 -42.13
C ILE A 53 4.73 2.06 -40.67
N LEU A 54 5.44 3.11 -40.25
CA LEU A 54 5.32 3.65 -38.89
C LEU A 54 3.91 4.18 -38.62
N LEU A 55 3.29 4.84 -39.59
CA LEU A 55 1.92 5.36 -39.46
C LEU A 55 0.90 4.22 -39.35
N LEU A 56 1.08 3.14 -40.12
CA LEU A 56 0.30 1.91 -40.01
C LEU A 56 0.45 1.25 -38.62
N LEU A 57 1.68 1.17 -38.10
CA LEU A 57 1.93 0.62 -36.76
C LEU A 57 1.24 1.44 -35.67
N VAL A 58 1.25 2.76 -35.76
CA VAL A 58 0.54 3.65 -34.81
C VAL A 58 -0.96 3.44 -34.87
N VAL A 59 -1.55 3.33 -36.07
CA VAL A 59 -2.99 3.07 -36.23
C VAL A 59 -3.37 1.71 -35.65
N ILE A 60 -2.59 0.66 -35.91
CA ILE A 60 -2.83 -0.68 -35.34
C ILE A 60 -2.72 -0.64 -33.82
N LEU A 61 -1.69 0.00 -33.26
CA LEU A 61 -1.52 0.12 -31.82
C LEU A 61 -2.69 0.87 -31.17
N SER A 62 -3.19 1.93 -31.80
CA SER A 62 -4.35 2.68 -31.32
C SER A 62 -5.65 1.86 -31.34
N ALA A 63 -5.85 1.03 -32.37
CA ALA A 63 -6.99 0.13 -32.46
C ALA A 63 -6.93 -0.98 -31.39
N VAL A 64 -5.73 -1.52 -31.13
CA VAL A 64 -5.50 -2.52 -30.08
C VAL A 64 -5.75 -1.91 -28.69
N LEU A 65 -5.20 -0.72 -28.41
CA LEU A 65 -5.44 -0.03 -27.13
C LEU A 65 -6.93 0.28 -26.90
N ASN A 66 -7.66 0.65 -27.96
CA ASN A 66 -9.12 0.87 -27.88
C ASN A 66 -9.94 -0.41 -27.73
N SER A 67 -9.41 -1.57 -28.13
CA SER A 67 -10.08 -2.86 -27.91
C SER A 67 -9.79 -3.44 -26.51
N TYR A 68 -8.69 -3.04 -25.88
CA TYR A 68 -8.42 -3.35 -24.46
C TYR A 68 -9.09 -2.39 -23.47
N SER A 69 -9.51 -1.19 -23.90
CA SER A 69 -10.31 -0.26 -23.07
C SER A 69 -11.80 -0.58 -23.03
N GLY A 70 -12.18 -1.85 -23.20
CA GLY A 70 -13.47 -2.36 -22.80
C GLY A 70 -13.59 -2.37 -21.28
N THR A 71 -13.76 -1.20 -20.66
CA THR A 71 -14.22 -1.12 -19.28
C THR A 71 -15.53 -1.89 -19.20
N PRO A 72 -15.67 -2.93 -18.34
CA PRO A 72 -16.99 -3.51 -18.11
C PRO A 72 -17.92 -2.37 -17.70
N PRO A 73 -19.18 -2.34 -18.19
CA PRO A 73 -20.11 -1.31 -17.77
C PRO A 73 -20.28 -1.46 -16.26
N VAL A 74 -19.65 -0.56 -15.50
CA VAL A 74 -20.02 -0.34 -14.12
C VAL A 74 -21.49 0.06 -14.21
N LYS A 75 -22.39 -0.84 -13.81
CA LYS A 75 -23.78 -0.50 -13.53
C LYS A 75 -23.76 0.41 -12.29
N VAL A 76 -23.42 1.67 -12.51
CA VAL A 76 -23.77 2.72 -11.59
C VAL A 76 -25.28 2.77 -11.65
N VAL A 77 -25.95 2.32 -10.58
CA VAL A 77 -27.37 2.57 -10.39
C VAL A 77 -27.49 4.07 -10.16
N HIS A 78 -27.58 4.83 -11.25
CA HIS A 78 -28.11 6.17 -11.17
C HIS A 78 -29.57 6.01 -10.74
N ILE A 79 -29.88 6.43 -9.51
CA ILE A 79 -31.26 6.72 -9.14
C ILE A 79 -31.62 7.98 -9.93
N SER A 80 -31.90 7.81 -11.21
CA SER A 80 -32.59 8.81 -11.99
C SER A 80 -34.00 8.83 -11.41
N SER A 81 -34.33 9.90 -10.67
CA SER A 81 -35.71 10.22 -10.39
C SER A 81 -36.42 10.29 -11.74
N SER A 82 -37.18 9.25 -12.07
CA SER A 82 -38.09 9.33 -13.19
C SER A 82 -39.10 10.41 -12.80
N ASN A 83 -39.10 11.51 -13.56
CA ASN A 83 -40.24 12.42 -13.63
C ASN A 83 -41.43 11.67 -14.29
N GLY A 84 -41.86 10.59 -13.67
CA GLY A 84 -43.13 9.93 -13.92
C GLY A 84 -44.13 10.58 -12.97
N SER A 85 -45.03 11.38 -13.53
CA SER A 85 -46.14 11.98 -12.83
C SER A 85 -46.94 10.92 -12.05
N THR A 86 -46.75 10.89 -10.74
CA THR A 86 -47.78 10.51 -9.78
C THR A 86 -47.67 11.50 -8.64
N ASN A 87 -48.81 11.99 -8.15
CA ASN A 87 -48.92 12.90 -7.00
C ASN A 87 -48.50 12.19 -5.69
N ALA A 88 -47.34 11.54 -5.66
CA ALA A 88 -46.81 10.85 -4.50
C ALA A 88 -45.86 11.78 -3.75
N THR A 89 -46.23 12.16 -2.53
CA THR A 89 -45.45 13.07 -1.66
C THR A 89 -44.13 12.45 -1.17
N TYR A 90 -43.94 11.14 -1.32
CA TYR A 90 -42.76 10.42 -0.87
C TYR A 90 -42.44 9.19 -1.74
N CYS A 91 -41.19 8.72 -1.67
CA CYS A 91 -40.69 7.61 -2.46
C CYS A 91 -41.20 6.25 -1.95
N VAL A 92 -41.78 5.44 -2.84
CA VAL A 92 -42.30 4.09 -2.52
C VAL A 92 -41.63 2.97 -3.32
N THR A 93 -40.46 3.23 -3.92
CA THR A 93 -39.70 2.17 -4.60
C THR A 93 -39.20 1.12 -3.59
N PRO A 94 -38.97 -0.14 -4.00
CA PRO A 94 -38.44 -1.17 -3.11
C PRO A 94 -37.16 -0.76 -2.39
N ALA A 95 -36.28 -0.02 -3.07
CA ALA A 95 -35.04 0.52 -2.49
C ALA A 95 -35.35 1.55 -1.39
N CYS A 96 -36.25 2.50 -1.63
CA CYS A 96 -36.66 3.50 -0.64
C CYS A 96 -37.27 2.85 0.60
N VAL A 97 -38.17 1.88 0.42
CA VAL A 97 -38.80 1.15 1.53
C VAL A 97 -37.76 0.39 2.35
N THR A 98 -36.81 -0.29 1.69
CA THR A 98 -35.74 -1.06 2.36
C THR A 98 -34.83 -0.15 3.18
N VAL A 99 -34.40 0.98 2.61
CA VAL A 99 -33.53 1.95 3.29
C VAL A 99 -34.26 2.63 4.45
N ALA A 100 -35.51 3.04 4.25
CA ALA A 100 -36.32 3.65 5.30
C ALA A 100 -36.52 2.69 6.48
N ALA A 101 -36.81 1.42 6.21
CA ALA A 101 -36.92 0.39 7.25
C ALA A 101 -35.60 0.19 8.01
N ALA A 102 -34.47 0.15 7.31
CA ALA A 102 -33.15 0.03 7.93
C ALA A 102 -32.82 1.22 8.85
N ILE A 103 -33.16 2.44 8.43
CA ILE A 103 -33.01 3.66 9.24
C ILE A 103 -33.89 3.57 10.49
N LEU A 104 -35.18 3.29 10.33
CA LEU A 104 -36.12 3.22 11.46
C LEU A 104 -35.73 2.14 12.48
N ASN A 105 -35.23 0.99 12.03
CA ASN A 105 -34.77 -0.08 12.91
C ASN A 105 -33.49 0.28 13.68
N ALA A 106 -32.64 1.15 13.14
CA ALA A 106 -31.42 1.59 13.80
C ALA A 106 -31.69 2.65 14.88
N MET A 107 -32.75 3.44 14.70
CA MET A 107 -33.10 4.56 15.56
C MET A 107 -33.72 4.12 16.91
N ASP A 108 -33.49 4.93 17.94
CA ASP A 108 -34.23 4.90 19.19
C ASP A 108 -35.07 6.19 19.31
N GLN A 109 -36.33 6.10 18.90
CA GLN A 109 -37.24 7.26 18.88
C GLN A 109 -37.64 7.75 20.29
N SER A 110 -37.26 7.04 21.35
CA SER A 110 -37.50 7.48 22.73
C SER A 110 -36.46 8.49 23.23
N ALA A 111 -35.31 8.60 22.55
CA ALA A 111 -34.25 9.54 22.89
C ALA A 111 -34.49 10.91 22.22
N ASP A 112 -34.18 11.99 22.93
CA ASP A 112 -34.23 13.34 22.37
C ASP A 112 -33.02 13.57 21.43
N PRO A 113 -33.23 13.77 20.12
CA PRO A 113 -32.14 14.01 19.17
C PRO A 113 -31.33 15.27 19.46
N CYS A 114 -31.88 16.25 20.16
CA CYS A 114 -31.17 17.48 20.55
C CYS A 114 -30.26 17.28 21.77
N GLN A 115 -30.44 16.20 22.53
CA GLN A 115 -29.61 15.87 23.71
C GLN A 115 -28.56 14.80 23.38
N ASP A 116 -28.98 13.72 22.73
CA ASP A 116 -28.10 12.61 22.34
C ASP A 116 -28.50 12.07 20.97
N PHE A 117 -27.94 12.70 19.92
CA PHE A 117 -28.20 12.27 18.55
C PHE A 117 -27.63 10.88 18.25
N TYR A 118 -26.61 10.41 18.98
CA TYR A 118 -26.08 9.06 18.79
C TYR A 118 -27.08 8.02 19.31
N GLN A 119 -27.60 8.18 20.52
CA GLN A 119 -28.64 7.29 21.03
C GLN A 119 -29.89 7.33 20.15
N TYR A 120 -30.35 8.52 19.74
CA TYR A 120 -31.50 8.64 18.83
C TYR A 120 -31.30 7.94 17.48
N SER A 121 -30.13 8.10 16.86
CA SER A 121 -29.87 7.56 15.51
C SER A 121 -29.42 6.10 15.50
N CYS A 122 -28.76 5.62 16.55
CA CYS A 122 -28.07 4.33 16.58
C CYS A 122 -28.52 3.41 17.72
N GLY A 123 -29.31 3.89 18.70
CA GLY A 123 -29.65 3.14 19.91
C GLY A 123 -30.40 1.83 19.65
N GLY A 124 -31.27 1.80 18.63
CA GLY A 124 -31.94 0.59 18.16
C GLY A 124 -30.95 -0.42 17.55
N TRP A 125 -29.97 0.06 16.79
CA TRP A 125 -28.91 -0.76 16.21
C TRP A 125 -28.04 -1.41 17.30
N VAL A 126 -27.58 -0.62 18.28
CA VAL A 126 -26.72 -1.10 19.38
C VAL A 126 -27.43 -2.20 20.18
N ARG A 127 -28.73 -2.03 20.45
CA ARG A 127 -29.54 -3.02 21.18
C ARG A 127 -29.71 -4.33 20.41
N SER A 128 -29.81 -4.27 19.08
CA SER A 128 -30.03 -5.44 18.22
C SER A 128 -28.74 -6.11 17.73
N ASN A 129 -27.57 -5.49 17.92
CA ASN A 129 -26.28 -5.98 17.42
C ASN A 129 -25.26 -6.06 18.56
N PRO A 130 -25.39 -7.02 19.50
CA PRO A 130 -24.39 -7.24 20.53
C PRO A 130 -23.03 -7.60 19.92
N LEU A 131 -21.95 -7.33 20.66
CA LEU A 131 -20.58 -7.65 20.25
C LEU A 131 -20.44 -9.17 20.00
N PRO A 132 -20.18 -9.62 18.76
CA PRO A 132 -20.01 -11.04 18.48
C PRO A 132 -18.74 -11.59 19.11
N ASP A 133 -18.74 -12.89 19.39
CA ASP A 133 -17.57 -13.59 19.89
C ASP A 133 -16.36 -13.42 18.96
N GLY A 134 -15.18 -13.26 19.57
CA GLY A 134 -13.93 -13.05 18.83
C GLY A 134 -13.78 -11.66 18.19
N LYS A 135 -14.72 -10.74 18.42
CA LYS A 135 -14.60 -9.33 18.03
C LYS A 135 -14.38 -8.47 19.28
N SER A 136 -13.50 -7.47 19.17
CA SER A 136 -13.30 -6.46 20.22
C SER A 136 -14.10 -5.18 19.96
N ILE A 137 -14.52 -4.96 18.71
CA ILE A 137 -15.29 -3.81 18.25
C ILE A 137 -16.33 -4.30 17.25
N TRP A 138 -17.56 -3.81 17.37
CA TRP A 138 -18.64 -4.11 16.44
C TRP A 138 -19.39 -2.84 16.05
N GLY A 139 -19.70 -2.72 14.76
CA GLY A 139 -20.27 -1.53 14.15
C GLY A 139 -20.57 -1.81 12.68
N THR A 140 -21.10 -0.83 11.96
CA THR A 140 -21.42 -0.95 10.53
C THR A 140 -20.21 -1.36 9.69
N PHE A 141 -19.01 -0.83 9.98
CA PHE A 141 -17.79 -1.23 9.29
C PHE A 141 -17.38 -2.68 9.58
N GLY A 142 -17.56 -3.15 10.82
CA GLY A 142 -17.28 -4.54 11.20
C GLY A 142 -18.23 -5.51 10.50
N LYS A 143 -19.52 -5.16 10.43
CA LYS A 143 -20.53 -5.90 9.69
C LYS A 143 -20.22 -5.97 8.20
N LEU A 144 -19.99 -4.83 7.57
CA LEU A 144 -19.64 -4.75 6.14
C LEU A 144 -18.36 -5.53 5.82
N TRP A 145 -17.35 -5.43 6.69
CA TRP A 145 -16.13 -6.22 6.57
C TRP A 145 -16.44 -7.71 6.59
N GLN A 146 -17.25 -8.19 7.54
CA GLN A 146 -17.63 -9.60 7.63
C GLN A 146 -18.41 -10.07 6.40
N GLU A 147 -19.36 -9.29 5.91
CA GLU A 147 -20.12 -9.60 4.69
C GLU A 147 -19.18 -9.72 3.48
N ASN A 148 -18.22 -8.81 3.34
CA ASN A 148 -17.19 -8.90 2.31
C ASN A 148 -16.32 -10.15 2.47
N GLN A 149 -15.94 -10.54 3.69
CA GLN A 149 -15.18 -11.77 3.93
C GLN A 149 -15.97 -13.02 3.48
N ILE A 150 -17.28 -13.04 3.67
CA ILE A 150 -18.14 -14.15 3.22
C ILE A 150 -18.16 -14.20 1.68
N VAL A 151 -18.29 -13.07 1.01
CA VAL A 151 -18.21 -13.01 -0.46
C VAL A 151 -16.85 -13.50 -0.95
N MET A 152 -15.76 -13.03 -0.35
CA MET A 152 -14.40 -13.47 -0.70
C MET A 152 -14.20 -14.97 -0.48
N LYS A 153 -14.68 -15.50 0.65
CA LYS A 153 -14.67 -16.95 0.94
C LYS A 153 -15.38 -17.73 -0.16
N ASN A 154 -16.59 -17.33 -0.52
CA ASN A 154 -17.37 -18.01 -1.56
C ASN A 154 -16.63 -18.01 -2.90
N VAL A 155 -16.05 -16.88 -3.32
CA VAL A 155 -15.30 -16.79 -4.59
C VAL A 155 -14.02 -17.64 -4.59
N LEU A 156 -13.35 -17.72 -3.44
CA LEU A 156 -12.11 -18.50 -3.29
C LEU A 156 -12.36 -20.01 -3.18
N GLU A 157 -13.49 -20.42 -2.62
CA GLU A 157 -13.88 -21.83 -2.43
C GLU A 157 -14.72 -22.41 -3.56
N ASP A 158 -15.30 -21.58 -4.43
CA ASP A 158 -16.11 -22.05 -5.55
C ASP A 158 -15.24 -22.55 -6.71
N ASP A 159 -15.14 -23.89 -6.80
CA ASP A 159 -14.43 -24.59 -7.86
C ASP A 159 -15.07 -24.45 -9.24
N SER A 160 -16.32 -23.98 -9.33
CA SER A 160 -17.00 -23.73 -10.62
C SER A 160 -16.59 -22.41 -11.28
N ILE A 161 -15.99 -21.50 -10.52
CA ILE A 161 -15.49 -20.23 -11.06
C ILE A 161 -14.19 -20.49 -11.82
N ASP A 162 -14.23 -20.24 -13.13
CA ASP A 162 -13.06 -20.29 -14.00
C ASP A 162 -12.06 -19.18 -13.64
N VAL A 163 -10.85 -19.61 -13.28
CA VAL A 163 -9.77 -18.73 -12.83
C VAL A 163 -8.97 -18.26 -14.03
N LYS A 164 -9.11 -16.98 -14.37
CA LYS A 164 -8.63 -16.44 -15.66
C LYS A 164 -7.20 -15.97 -15.61
N SER A 165 -6.73 -15.51 -14.44
CA SER A 165 -5.40 -14.94 -14.26
C SER A 165 -4.53 -15.74 -13.30
N GLU A 166 -3.21 -15.70 -13.51
CA GLU A 166 -2.24 -16.28 -12.56
C GLU A 166 -2.33 -15.64 -11.16
N ALA A 167 -2.75 -14.37 -11.09
CA ALA A 167 -2.96 -13.69 -9.81
C ALA A 167 -4.10 -14.32 -9.01
N GLU A 168 -5.23 -14.59 -9.66
CA GLU A 168 -6.37 -15.28 -9.03
C GLU A 168 -6.00 -16.71 -8.62
N LYS A 169 -5.23 -17.45 -9.45
CA LYS A 169 -4.75 -18.79 -9.11
C LYS A 169 -3.91 -18.77 -7.84
N LYS A 170 -2.96 -17.84 -7.75
CA LYS A 170 -2.10 -17.67 -6.56
C LYS A 170 -2.93 -17.32 -5.32
N ALA A 171 -3.92 -16.44 -5.45
CA ALA A 171 -4.81 -16.09 -4.34
C ALA A 171 -5.59 -17.33 -3.82
N ARG A 172 -6.13 -18.15 -4.73
CA ARG A 172 -6.85 -19.38 -4.36
C ARG A 172 -5.92 -20.42 -3.71
N ILE A 173 -4.74 -20.65 -4.29
CA ILE A 173 -3.73 -21.56 -3.71
C ILE A 173 -3.32 -21.10 -2.31
N TYR A 174 -3.08 -19.79 -2.13
CA TYR A 174 -2.71 -19.22 -0.84
C TYR A 174 -3.83 -19.42 0.20
N TYR A 175 -5.09 -19.16 -0.18
CA TYR A 175 -6.25 -19.41 0.67
C TYR A 175 -6.35 -20.89 1.09
N MET A 176 -6.24 -21.82 0.13
CA MET A 176 -6.31 -23.25 0.43
C MET A 176 -5.14 -23.74 1.28
N SER A 177 -3.94 -23.15 1.12
CA SER A 177 -2.79 -23.45 1.98
C SER A 177 -3.00 -23.01 3.43
N CYS A 178 -3.81 -21.96 3.65
CA CYS A 178 -4.17 -21.50 4.99
C CYS A 178 -5.25 -22.36 5.64
N LEU A 179 -6.21 -22.87 4.87
CA LEU A 179 -7.21 -23.83 5.37
C LEU A 179 -6.59 -25.18 5.70
N ASP A 180 -5.53 -25.56 4.99
CA ASP A 180 -4.70 -26.74 5.26
C ASP A 180 -5.52 -28.01 5.52
N LYS A 181 -6.35 -28.41 4.55
CA LYS A 181 -7.21 -29.62 4.65
C LYS A 181 -6.44 -30.92 4.95
N ASN A 182 -5.11 -30.93 4.76
CA ASN A 182 -4.24 -32.09 4.99
C ASN A 182 -3.54 -32.06 6.36
N GLU A 183 -3.83 -31.07 7.21
CA GLU A 183 -3.25 -30.87 8.54
C GLU A 183 -1.70 -30.83 8.51
N THR A 184 -1.16 -30.27 7.43
CA THR A 184 0.28 -30.11 7.22
C THR A 184 0.90 -29.20 8.27
N VAL A 185 0.22 -28.12 8.65
CA VAL A 185 0.66 -27.13 9.64
C VAL A 185 0.84 -27.80 10.99
N ASP A 186 -0.15 -28.59 11.44
CA ASP A 186 -0.08 -29.29 12.72
C ASP A 186 1.00 -30.38 12.74
N LYS A 187 1.19 -31.09 11.61
CA LYS A 187 2.26 -32.09 11.45
C LYS A 187 3.66 -31.47 11.49
N LEU A 188 3.83 -30.30 10.87
CA LEU A 188 5.11 -29.58 10.85
C LEU A 188 5.41 -28.92 12.20
N GLY A 189 4.36 -28.53 12.96
CA GLY A 189 4.49 -27.88 14.25
C GLY A 189 5.41 -26.65 14.20
N ALA A 190 6.36 -26.58 15.13
CA ALA A 190 7.29 -25.47 15.22
C ALA A 190 8.44 -25.52 14.20
N GLN A 191 8.61 -26.61 13.44
CA GLN A 191 9.80 -26.83 12.62
C GLN A 191 10.08 -25.73 11.60
N PRO A 192 9.10 -25.20 10.83
CA PRO A 192 9.35 -24.12 9.87
C PRO A 192 9.89 -22.85 10.54
N MET A 193 9.42 -22.55 11.75
CA MET A 193 9.90 -21.42 12.53
C MET A 193 11.32 -21.68 13.06
N LEU A 194 11.61 -22.89 13.53
CA LEU A 194 12.95 -23.28 13.98
C LEU A 194 13.98 -23.20 12.85
N ASP A 195 13.63 -23.67 11.65
CA ASP A 195 14.48 -23.59 10.47
C ASP A 195 14.77 -22.13 10.08
N LEU A 196 13.76 -21.26 10.18
CA LEU A 196 13.91 -19.83 9.96
C LEU A 196 14.84 -19.20 10.99
N LEU A 197 14.62 -19.49 12.28
CA LEU A 197 15.44 -18.98 13.37
C LEU A 197 16.90 -19.40 13.20
N ASN A 198 17.15 -20.66 12.82
CA ASN A 198 18.50 -21.15 12.54
C ASN A 198 19.17 -20.38 11.39
N LYS A 199 18.43 -19.99 10.36
CA LYS A 199 18.95 -19.18 9.23
C LYS A 199 19.35 -17.76 9.64
N ILE A 200 18.63 -17.14 10.58
CA ILE A 200 18.86 -15.74 10.97
C ILE A 200 19.78 -15.58 12.20
N GLY A 201 20.32 -16.68 12.73
CA GLY A 201 21.27 -16.67 13.84
C GLY A 201 20.71 -17.09 15.21
N GLY A 202 19.60 -17.82 15.22
CA GLY A 202 19.01 -18.53 16.37
C GLY A 202 18.35 -17.66 17.44
N LEU A 203 17.62 -18.29 18.37
CA LEU A 203 17.22 -17.70 19.65
C LEU A 203 18.26 -18.06 20.71
N THR A 204 18.51 -17.13 21.65
CA THR A 204 19.49 -17.27 22.73
C THR A 204 19.38 -18.57 23.54
N SER A 205 18.20 -19.18 23.61
CA SER A 205 17.97 -20.47 24.29
C SER A 205 18.57 -21.69 23.56
N ARG A 206 18.98 -21.56 22.28
CA ARG A 206 19.53 -22.66 21.46
C ARG A 206 20.85 -22.33 20.78
N LEU A 207 21.45 -21.17 21.00
CA LEU A 207 22.68 -20.78 20.33
C LEU A 207 23.91 -21.49 20.95
N PRO A 208 24.61 -22.38 20.22
CA PRO A 208 25.84 -22.99 20.72
C PRO A 208 26.99 -21.97 20.74
N THR A 209 26.91 -20.89 19.96
CA THR A 209 27.97 -19.88 19.88
C THR A 209 27.41 -18.49 19.52
N LEU A 210 27.25 -17.62 20.53
CA LEU A 210 27.12 -16.16 20.34
C LEU A 210 28.28 -15.54 19.53
N ALA A 211 29.37 -16.31 19.29
CA ALA A 211 30.52 -15.90 18.51
C ALA A 211 30.27 -15.76 16.99
N MET A 212 29.24 -16.41 16.44
CA MET A 212 28.89 -16.31 15.01
C MET A 212 27.76 -15.33 14.71
N TRP A 213 27.14 -14.77 15.75
CA TRP A 213 26.00 -13.86 15.59
C TRP A 213 26.46 -12.46 15.18
N ASN A 214 25.87 -11.91 14.12
CA ASN A 214 26.14 -10.58 13.62
C ASN A 214 24.85 -9.77 13.55
N PHE A 215 24.76 -8.73 14.37
CA PHE A 215 23.58 -7.87 14.47
C PHE A 215 23.13 -7.30 13.12
N GLN A 216 24.06 -6.83 12.29
CA GLN A 216 23.75 -6.23 10.99
C GLN A 216 23.17 -7.27 10.03
N ASN A 217 23.82 -8.44 9.91
CA ASN A 217 23.37 -9.50 9.02
C ASN A 217 22.01 -10.08 9.44
N THR A 218 21.78 -10.24 10.75
CA THR A 218 20.50 -10.69 11.29
C THR A 218 19.41 -9.65 11.05
N LEU A 219 19.70 -8.35 11.22
CA LEU A 219 18.77 -7.27 10.89
C LEU A 219 18.39 -7.27 9.41
N GLU A 220 19.37 -7.30 8.51
CA GLU A 220 19.15 -7.31 7.06
C GLU A 220 18.35 -8.53 6.63
N SER A 221 18.71 -9.71 7.12
CA SER A 221 17.98 -10.95 6.83
C SER A 221 16.54 -10.88 7.32
N SER A 222 16.31 -10.36 8.54
CA SER A 222 14.97 -10.19 9.10
C SER A 222 14.14 -9.20 8.30
N HIS A 223 14.74 -8.09 7.83
CA HIS A 223 14.05 -7.11 6.99
C HIS A 223 13.69 -7.68 5.61
N ASN A 224 14.59 -8.44 4.98
CA ASN A 224 14.34 -9.07 3.68
C ASN A 224 13.21 -10.11 3.75
N LEU A 225 13.00 -10.71 4.91
CA LEU A 225 11.89 -11.63 5.17
C LEU A 225 10.57 -10.91 5.50
N GLY A 226 10.56 -9.57 5.54
CA GLY A 226 9.39 -8.78 5.91
C GLY A 226 9.12 -8.70 7.42
N TYR A 227 10.01 -9.23 8.26
CA TYR A 227 9.94 -9.11 9.73
C TYR A 227 10.55 -7.78 10.21
N SER A 228 10.29 -6.68 9.49
CA SER A 228 10.83 -5.34 9.77
C SER A 228 10.22 -4.64 10.98
N ARG A 229 9.70 -5.42 11.95
CA ARG A 229 9.21 -4.90 13.22
C ARG A 229 10.33 -4.54 14.20
N MET A 230 11.58 -4.85 13.87
CA MET A 230 12.71 -4.32 14.64
C MET A 230 12.78 -2.81 14.48
N SER A 231 13.29 -2.16 15.51
CA SER A 231 13.32 -0.72 15.74
C SER A 231 14.07 0.10 14.69
N LEU A 232 14.41 -0.46 13.52
CA LEU A 232 15.16 0.17 12.44
C LEU A 232 14.51 -0.15 11.08
N SER A 233 13.23 0.16 10.90
CA SER A 233 12.55 -0.05 9.61
C SER A 233 12.92 1.03 8.59
N TRP A 234 13.22 0.64 7.34
CA TRP A 234 13.29 1.54 6.19
C TRP A 234 12.06 1.36 5.30
N GLU A 235 11.47 2.46 4.86
CA GLU A 235 10.32 2.43 3.94
C GLU A 235 10.51 3.48 2.85
N CYS A 236 10.21 3.09 1.61
CA CYS A 236 10.14 4.03 0.49
C CYS A 236 8.80 4.74 0.55
N VAL A 237 8.81 6.05 0.80
CA VAL A 237 7.58 6.85 0.86
C VAL A 237 7.58 7.86 -0.27
N GLU A 238 6.46 7.92 -1.00
CA GLU A 238 6.22 8.95 -2.00
C GLU A 238 5.87 10.26 -1.28
N LYS A 239 6.64 11.32 -1.57
CA LYS A 239 6.30 12.68 -1.13
C LYS A 239 5.89 13.51 -2.33
N MET A 240 5.11 14.55 -2.06
CA MET A 240 4.65 15.57 -3.02
C MET A 240 5.77 16.21 -3.88
N ARG A 241 7.06 15.98 -3.59
CA ARG A 241 8.22 16.51 -4.33
C ARG A 241 9.13 15.41 -4.89
N GLY A 242 8.61 14.19 -5.07
CA GLY A 242 9.33 13.04 -5.60
C GLY A 242 9.55 11.94 -4.57
N ILE A 243 9.87 10.74 -5.08
CA ILE A 243 10.18 9.57 -4.28
C ILE A 243 11.55 9.77 -3.62
N ARG A 244 11.61 9.68 -2.29
CA ARG A 244 12.86 9.64 -1.54
C ARG A 244 12.82 8.48 -0.56
N LEU A 245 13.95 7.81 -0.41
CA LEU A 245 14.15 6.87 0.69
C LEU A 245 14.17 7.68 1.98
N GLU A 246 13.17 7.48 2.85
CA GLU A 246 13.16 8.07 4.18
C GLU A 246 13.36 6.98 5.22
N THR A 247 14.35 7.19 6.08
CA THR A 247 14.48 6.43 7.31
C THR A 247 13.47 6.99 8.31
N TYR A 248 12.39 6.25 8.59
CA TYR A 248 11.48 6.64 9.67
C TYR A 248 12.17 6.38 11.02
N PRO A 249 12.40 7.42 11.83
CA PRO A 249 12.93 7.22 13.17
C PRO A 249 11.86 6.55 14.02
N VAL A 250 12.04 5.25 14.24
CA VAL A 250 11.77 4.47 15.47
C VAL A 250 10.76 5.07 16.44
N GLY A 251 9.52 5.20 16.00
CA GLY A 251 8.48 5.89 16.77
C GLY A 251 7.12 5.26 16.60
N SER A 252 7.06 3.92 16.43
CA SER A 252 5.87 3.04 16.48
C SER A 252 6.20 1.60 16.07
N LYS A 253 7.24 1.41 15.24
CA LYS A 253 7.66 0.12 14.68
C LYS A 253 8.90 -0.32 15.47
N GLY A 254 8.75 -1.31 16.36
CA GLY A 254 9.79 -1.70 17.32
C GLY A 254 9.26 -2.27 18.63
N LEU A 255 8.02 -1.97 18.99
CA LEU A 255 7.38 -2.42 20.22
C LEU A 255 6.49 -3.63 19.94
N GLY A 256 6.51 -4.64 20.82
CA GLY A 256 5.57 -5.75 20.75
C GLY A 256 4.14 -5.39 21.15
N LEU A 257 3.98 -4.32 21.96
CA LEU A 257 2.68 -3.77 22.34
C LEU A 257 2.28 -2.56 21.46
N PRO A 258 0.97 -2.31 21.27
CA PRO A 258 0.50 -1.29 20.31
C PRO A 258 1.04 0.11 20.55
N THR A 259 1.28 0.48 21.82
CA THR A 259 1.84 1.78 22.19
C THR A 259 2.71 1.65 23.44
N GLY A 260 3.61 2.62 23.65
CA GLY A 260 4.43 2.71 24.87
C GLY A 260 3.61 2.82 26.17
N GLY A 261 2.34 3.23 26.09
CA GLY A 261 1.45 3.36 27.25
C GLY A 261 1.01 2.03 27.87
N TYR A 262 1.28 0.88 27.22
CA TYR A 262 0.89 -0.44 27.73
C TYR A 262 1.92 -1.10 28.67
N TYR A 263 3.19 -0.68 28.62
CA TYR A 263 4.26 -1.26 29.43
C TYR A 263 4.11 -1.08 30.95
N PRO A 264 3.38 -0.09 31.49
CA PRO A 264 3.07 -0.03 32.93
C PRO A 264 1.73 -0.69 33.33
N THR A 265 1.11 -1.53 32.49
CA THR A 265 -0.27 -2.02 32.71
C THR A 265 -0.37 -3.53 32.99
N ARG A 266 -1.56 -3.99 33.41
CA ARG A 266 -1.90 -5.43 33.58
C ARG A 266 -1.68 -6.27 32.30
N VAL A 267 -1.60 -5.63 31.14
CA VAL A 267 -1.30 -6.28 29.85
C VAL A 267 0.14 -6.83 29.83
N LEU A 268 1.06 -6.25 30.60
CA LEU A 268 2.46 -6.68 30.63
C LEU A 268 2.62 -8.11 31.16
N THR A 269 1.84 -8.48 32.19
CA THR A 269 1.87 -9.84 32.74
C THR A 269 1.42 -10.86 31.70
N ALA A 270 0.33 -10.56 30.97
CA ALA A 270 -0.14 -11.43 29.90
C ALA A 270 0.87 -11.49 28.73
N TYR A 271 1.54 -10.39 28.43
CA TYR A 271 2.59 -10.34 27.42
C TYR A 271 3.80 -11.20 27.79
N LEU A 272 4.30 -11.10 29.02
CA LEU A 272 5.37 -11.96 29.53
C LEU A 272 4.99 -13.44 29.49
N SER A 273 3.77 -13.78 29.92
CA SER A 273 3.26 -15.16 29.84
C SER A 273 3.18 -15.65 28.40
N TYR A 274 2.72 -14.81 27.45
CA TYR A 274 2.67 -15.13 26.04
C TYR A 274 4.07 -15.41 25.47
N MET A 275 5.02 -14.50 25.72
CA MET A 275 6.41 -14.64 25.25
C MET A 275 7.07 -15.90 25.81
N THR A 276 6.87 -16.17 27.11
CA THR A 276 7.39 -17.37 27.78
C THR A 276 6.83 -18.63 27.13
N LYS A 277 5.51 -18.69 26.90
CA LYS A 277 4.85 -19.84 26.28
C LYS A 277 5.35 -20.09 24.85
N VAL A 278 5.52 -19.03 24.06
CA VAL A 278 6.08 -19.15 22.70
C VAL A 278 7.51 -19.66 22.74
N GLY A 279 8.36 -19.14 23.64
CA GLY A 279 9.74 -19.61 23.78
C GLY A 279 9.83 -21.08 24.19
N VAL A 280 8.94 -21.55 25.07
CA VAL A 280 8.83 -22.98 25.44
C VAL A 280 8.38 -23.83 24.26
N LEU A 281 7.40 -23.38 23.47
CA LEU A 281 6.96 -24.07 22.24
C LEU A 281 8.08 -24.16 21.19
N LEU A 282 9.02 -23.22 21.21
CA LEU A 282 10.24 -23.24 20.37
C LEU A 282 11.39 -24.04 20.99
N GLY A 283 11.15 -24.72 22.13
CA GLY A 283 12.09 -25.65 22.76
C GLY A 283 13.01 -25.03 23.81
N GLY A 284 12.67 -23.87 24.37
CA GLY A 284 13.34 -23.30 25.55
C GLY A 284 12.85 -23.91 26.87
N GLU A 285 13.68 -23.87 27.91
CA GLU A 285 13.29 -24.21 29.28
C GLU A 285 12.51 -23.05 29.92
N GLU A 286 11.45 -23.34 30.67
CA GLU A 286 10.47 -22.34 31.10
C GLU A 286 11.07 -21.20 31.94
N ASN A 287 11.86 -21.51 32.97
CA ASN A 287 12.40 -20.49 33.87
C ASN A 287 13.43 -19.61 33.18
N SER A 288 14.35 -20.22 32.45
CA SER A 288 15.37 -19.53 31.64
C SER A 288 14.74 -18.68 30.54
N THR A 289 13.71 -19.20 29.87
CA THR A 289 12.95 -18.46 28.86
C THR A 289 12.25 -17.27 29.49
N ARG A 290 11.58 -17.46 30.63
CA ARG A 290 10.89 -16.37 31.33
C ARG A 290 11.84 -15.24 31.71
N ALA A 291 12.99 -15.56 32.31
CA ALA A 291 14.01 -14.56 32.65
C ALA A 291 14.51 -13.79 31.41
N GLN A 292 14.78 -14.48 30.30
CA GLN A 292 15.14 -13.84 29.04
C GLN A 292 14.02 -12.94 28.49
N MET A 293 12.76 -13.33 28.62
CA MET A 293 11.64 -12.50 28.17
C MET A 293 11.42 -11.28 29.07
N GLU A 294 11.76 -11.36 30.36
CA GLU A 294 11.79 -10.20 31.26
C GLU A 294 12.85 -9.18 30.82
N ASP A 295 14.05 -9.64 30.43
CA ASP A 295 15.09 -8.78 29.86
C ASP A 295 14.64 -8.11 28.55
N VAL A 296 13.93 -8.85 27.68
CA VAL A 296 13.37 -8.30 26.43
C VAL A 296 12.31 -7.23 26.74
N ILE A 297 11.45 -7.46 27.73
CA ILE A 297 10.44 -6.48 28.15
C ILE A 297 11.10 -5.22 28.74
N GLU A 298 12.17 -5.38 29.53
CA GLU A 298 12.93 -4.24 30.04
C GLU A 298 13.50 -3.41 28.89
N PHE A 299 14.08 -4.08 27.89
CA PHE A 299 14.59 -3.43 26.68
C PHE A 299 13.48 -2.69 25.91
N GLU A 300 12.36 -3.35 25.65
CA GLU A 300 11.21 -2.72 24.97
C GLU A 300 10.66 -1.52 25.77
N THR A 301 10.69 -1.58 27.10
CA THR A 301 10.25 -0.47 27.97
C THR A 301 11.19 0.73 27.85
N GLN A 302 12.51 0.50 27.83
CA GLN A 302 13.49 1.56 27.58
C GLN A 302 13.31 2.17 26.19
N LEU A 303 13.06 1.33 25.17
CA LEU A 303 12.78 1.76 23.81
C LEU A 303 11.50 2.61 23.74
N ALA A 304 10.42 2.16 24.35
CA ALA A 304 9.13 2.87 24.39
C ALA A 304 9.25 4.27 25.01
N ASN A 305 10.08 4.42 26.05
CA ASN A 305 10.35 5.71 26.67
C ASN A 305 11.05 6.71 25.75
N VAL A 306 11.89 6.22 24.83
CA VAL A 306 12.62 7.04 23.87
C VAL A 306 11.78 7.32 22.60
N SER A 307 10.90 6.40 22.22
CA SER A 307 10.07 6.44 21.00
C SER A 307 8.80 7.31 21.09
N ARG A 308 8.73 8.31 21.98
CA ARG A 308 7.54 9.18 22.14
C ARG A 308 7.19 9.90 20.81
N PRO A 309 5.89 10.10 20.50
CA PRO A 309 5.46 10.72 19.24
C PRO A 309 6.07 12.11 19.10
N PHE A 310 6.68 12.37 17.95
CA PHE A 310 7.40 13.61 17.64
C PHE A 310 6.58 14.50 16.71
N ASN A 311 6.68 15.81 16.91
CA ASN A 311 5.97 16.80 16.09
C ASN A 311 6.84 17.34 14.95
N SER A 312 8.15 17.03 14.91
CA SER A 312 9.05 17.50 13.85
C SER A 312 10.16 16.51 13.43
N SER A 313 10.65 16.61 12.19
CA SER A 313 11.74 15.77 11.66
C SER A 313 13.10 15.97 12.33
N SER A 314 13.30 17.10 13.04
CA SER A 314 14.52 17.38 13.79
C SER A 314 14.59 16.59 15.10
N GLU A 315 13.43 16.38 15.74
CA GLU A 315 13.28 15.56 16.93
C GLU A 315 13.44 14.08 16.61
N GLY A 316 12.89 13.63 15.47
CA GLY A 316 13.07 12.26 14.99
C GLY A 316 14.54 11.85 14.84
N ARG A 317 15.41 12.73 14.34
CA ARG A 317 16.86 12.46 14.26
C ARG A 317 17.53 12.31 15.63
N ARG A 318 17.13 13.11 16.62
CA ARG A 318 17.65 13.00 18.00
C ARG A 318 17.20 11.71 18.68
N VAL A 319 15.97 11.27 18.42
CA VAL A 319 15.43 9.99 18.90
C VAL A 319 16.21 8.81 18.30
N ALA A 320 16.45 8.82 16.97
CA ALA A 320 17.25 7.79 16.31
C ALA A 320 18.67 7.67 16.90
N LEU A 321 19.32 8.81 17.20
CA LEU A 321 20.63 8.84 17.87
C LEU A 321 20.57 8.20 19.28
N LYS A 322 19.56 8.53 20.09
CA LYS A 322 19.37 7.93 21.42
C LYS A 322 19.16 6.41 21.34
N ILE A 323 18.43 5.95 20.33
CA ILE A 323 18.15 4.53 20.15
C ILE A 323 19.38 3.78 19.65
N MET A 324 20.14 4.35 18.71
CA MET A 324 21.44 3.79 18.32
C MET A 324 22.37 3.66 19.54
N LEU A 325 22.44 4.68 20.40
CA LEU A 325 23.22 4.61 21.64
C LEU A 325 22.73 3.53 22.62
N LEU A 326 21.41 3.35 22.76
CA LEU A 326 20.83 2.26 23.56
C LEU A 326 21.23 0.89 22.99
N LEU A 327 21.08 0.68 21.69
CA LEU A 327 21.45 -0.57 21.01
C LEU A 327 22.95 -0.88 21.16
N THR A 328 23.82 0.12 21.02
CA THR A 328 25.26 -0.07 21.25
C THR A 328 25.57 -0.48 22.69
N ARG A 329 24.93 0.17 23.68
CA ARG A 329 25.12 -0.18 25.10
C ARG A 329 24.66 -1.60 25.42
N LEU A 330 23.54 -2.04 24.85
CA LEU A 330 23.03 -3.40 25.04
C LEU A 330 23.91 -4.45 24.38
N SER A 331 24.38 -4.19 23.16
CA SER A 331 25.36 -5.05 22.49
C SER A 331 26.62 -5.24 23.37
N CYS A 332 27.13 -4.15 23.98
CA CYS A 332 28.25 -4.23 24.92
C CYS A 332 27.90 -4.96 26.22
N LYS A 333 26.68 -4.82 26.76
CA LYS A 333 26.22 -5.53 27.96
C LYS A 333 26.12 -7.03 27.69
N CYS A 334 25.43 -7.44 26.62
CA CYS A 334 25.33 -8.85 26.22
C CYS A 334 26.70 -9.50 25.96
N HIS A 335 27.64 -8.77 25.34
CA HIS A 335 29.00 -9.27 25.14
C HIS A 335 29.73 -9.51 26.46
N ARG A 336 29.61 -8.58 27.42
CA ARG A 336 30.23 -8.70 28.74
C ARG A 336 29.62 -9.81 29.59
N ASP A 337 28.30 -9.95 29.57
CA ASP A 337 27.59 -11.00 30.30
C ASP A 337 27.91 -12.39 29.73
N PHE A 338 28.09 -12.49 28.41
CA PHE A 338 28.58 -13.71 27.75
C PHE A 338 30.03 -14.06 28.11
N GLU A 339 30.94 -13.09 28.14
CA GLU A 339 32.33 -13.31 28.58
C GLU A 339 32.42 -13.74 30.04
N ASN A 340 31.60 -13.14 30.92
CA ASN A 340 31.53 -13.52 32.32
C ASN A 340 31.00 -14.94 32.49
N LYS A 341 29.94 -15.32 31.77
CA LYS A 341 29.37 -16.68 31.84
C LYS A 341 30.38 -17.74 31.37
N ARG A 342 31.11 -17.49 30.27
CA ARG A 342 32.23 -18.34 29.82
C ARG A 342 33.36 -18.50 30.85
N ARG A 343 33.55 -17.52 31.73
CA ARG A 343 34.60 -17.53 32.76
C ARG A 343 34.19 -18.29 34.02
N PHE A 344 32.89 -18.57 34.21
CA PHE A 344 32.36 -19.39 35.32
C PHE A 344 32.10 -20.84 34.93
N ASP A 345 31.99 -21.14 33.63
CA ASP A 345 31.81 -22.51 33.09
C ASP A 345 33.15 -23.21 32.71
N LEU A 346 34.30 -22.55 32.96
CA LEU A 346 35.68 -23.09 32.90
C LEU A 346 36.25 -23.16 34.32
#